data_AF-A0A060BZ69-F1
#
_entry.id   AF-A0A060BZ69-F1
#
_cell.length_a   1.000
_cell.length_b   1.000
_cell.length_c   1.000
_cell.angle_alpha   90.00
_cell.angle_beta   90.00
_cell.angle_gamma   90.00
#
_symmetry.space_group_name_H-M   'P 1'
#
loop_
_entity.id
_entity.type
_entity.pdbx_description
1 polymer ?
#
loop_
_entity_poly.entity_id
_entity_poly.type
_entity_poly.pdbx_seq_one_letter_code
_entity_poly.pdbx_strand_id
1 'polypeptide(L)'
;KEMITRNADVMHYLFLRFAKPLKPGETYRIALPTGERIDYHYEPEKNASSLFKYNQLGYMPQAGRKYAYLGAWLGDAGPLPMKEFLGKPFELCDEATGKVVFSGTVEPRIPDPVSKEGVPFTGEETAELDFSKFSTPGTYFLRVAGIGRSEPFRL
;
A
#
# COMPACT_ATOMS: atom_id res chain seq x y z
N LYS A 1 12.00 26.53 -26.52
CA LYS A 1 10.92 25.84 -27.25
C LYS A 1 10.62 24.56 -26.48
N GLU A 2 9.56 24.54 -25.68
CA GLU A 2 9.24 23.37 -24.83
C GLU A 2 8.88 22.17 -25.71
N MET A 3 9.49 21.01 -25.44
CA MET A 3 9.14 19.76 -26.10
C MET A 3 7.93 19.17 -25.37
N ILE A 4 6.75 19.35 -25.96
CA ILE A 4 5.53 18.70 -25.48
C ILE A 4 5.68 17.19 -25.72
N THR A 5 5.61 16.40 -24.65
CA THR A 5 5.68 14.94 -24.74
C THR A 5 4.41 14.45 -25.44
N ARG A 6 4.57 13.67 -26.52
CA ARG A 6 3.43 13.16 -27.32
C ARG A 6 2.78 11.89 -26.74
N ASN A 7 3.35 11.37 -25.65
CA ASN A 7 2.96 10.11 -25.02
C ASN A 7 2.61 10.32 -23.54
N ALA A 8 2.07 11.49 -23.18
CA ALA A 8 1.58 11.72 -21.83
C ALA A 8 0.19 11.12 -21.68
N ASP A 9 0.09 10.00 -20.97
CA ASP A 9 -1.18 9.52 -20.45
C ASP A 9 -1.50 10.24 -19.14
N VAL A 10 -2.69 10.81 -19.06
CA VAL A 10 -3.20 11.44 -17.83
C VAL A 10 -3.98 10.39 -17.07
N MET A 11 -3.56 10.11 -15.83
CA MET A 11 -4.30 9.27 -14.91
C MET A 11 -4.93 10.11 -13.81
N HIS A 12 -6.19 9.82 -13.51
CA HIS A 12 -6.92 10.43 -12.41
C HIS A 12 -7.13 9.41 -11.30
N TYR A 13 -6.89 9.82 -10.06
CA TYR A 13 -7.15 9.01 -8.87
C TYR A 13 -8.26 9.67 -8.06
N LEU A 14 -9.24 8.86 -7.65
CA LEU A 14 -10.32 9.26 -6.77
C LEU A 14 -10.25 8.42 -5.49
N PHE A 15 -10.11 9.08 -4.34
CA PHE A 15 -10.16 8.43 -3.03
C PHE A 15 -11.51 8.66 -2.39
N LEU A 16 -12.19 7.58 -2.01
CA LEU A 16 -13.50 7.62 -1.36
C LEU A 16 -13.36 7.31 0.12
N ARG A 17 -13.78 8.24 0.98
CA ARG A 17 -13.85 8.04 2.43
C ARG A 17 -15.27 7.67 2.83
N PHE A 18 -15.46 6.44 3.29
CA PHE A 18 -16.76 5.95 3.76
C PHE A 18 -16.95 6.21 5.26
N ALA A 19 -18.21 6.41 5.68
CA ALA A 19 -18.55 6.64 7.09
C ALA A 19 -18.39 5.38 7.97
N LYS A 20 -18.35 4.19 7.34
CA LYS A 20 -18.15 2.90 7.99
C LYS A 20 -17.22 2.04 7.12
N PRO A 21 -16.45 1.12 7.71
CA PRO A 21 -15.63 0.18 6.94
C PRO A 21 -16.47 -0.66 5.96
N LEU A 22 -15.90 -0.96 4.79
CA LEU A 22 -16.45 -1.95 3.88
C LEU A 22 -16.24 -3.35 4.45
N LYS A 23 -17.15 -4.27 4.12
CA LYS A 23 -17.13 -5.67 4.56
C LYS A 23 -16.56 -6.55 3.44
N PRO A 24 -15.52 -7.35 3.69
CA PRO A 24 -14.98 -8.25 2.68
C PRO A 24 -16.04 -9.19 2.09
N GLY A 25 -15.99 -9.42 0.79
CA GLY A 25 -16.92 -10.27 0.04
C GLY A 25 -18.25 -9.60 -0.33
N GLU A 26 -18.50 -8.38 0.12
CA GLU A 26 -19.70 -7.63 -0.28
C GLU A 26 -19.50 -6.88 -1.60
N THR A 27 -20.61 -6.65 -2.31
CA THR A 27 -20.65 -5.81 -3.50
C THR A 27 -21.34 -4.49 -3.19
N TYR A 28 -20.65 -3.40 -3.51
CA TYR A 28 -21.10 -2.03 -3.30
C TYR A 28 -21.39 -1.37 -4.63
N ARG A 29 -22.50 -0.65 -4.73
CA ARG A 29 -22.79 0.21 -5.88
C ARG A 29 -22.38 1.63 -5.56
N ILE A 30 -21.36 2.13 -6.26
CA ILE A 30 -20.87 3.50 -6.16
C ILE A 30 -21.58 4.31 -7.25
N ALA A 31 -22.34 5.32 -6.86
CA ALA A 31 -22.96 6.28 -7.78
C ALA A 31 -22.19 7.59 -7.74
N LEU A 32 -21.75 8.08 -8.90
CA LEU A 32 -21.07 9.36 -9.04
C LEU A 32 -22.11 10.49 -9.23
N PRO A 33 -21.80 11.74 -8.83
CA PRO A 33 -22.70 12.88 -9.02
C PRO A 33 -23.09 13.13 -10.48
N THR A 34 -22.25 12.69 -11.42
CA THR A 34 -22.44 12.76 -12.87
C THR A 34 -23.41 11.70 -13.42
N GLY A 35 -23.86 10.76 -12.58
CA GLY A 35 -24.91 9.76 -12.90
C GLY A 35 -24.38 8.37 -13.20
N GLU A 36 -23.07 8.21 -13.43
CA GLU A 36 -22.41 6.92 -13.61
C GLU A 36 -22.51 6.06 -12.36
N ARG A 37 -22.55 4.75 -12.57
CA ARG A 37 -22.63 3.75 -11.52
C ARG A 37 -21.59 2.69 -11.74
N ILE A 38 -20.88 2.33 -10.68
CA ILE A 38 -19.84 1.32 -10.68
C ILE A 38 -20.22 0.28 -9.61
N ASP A 39 -20.25 -0.99 -10.01
CA ASP A 39 -20.35 -2.09 -9.05
C ASP A 39 -18.94 -2.49 -8.64
N TYR A 40 -18.67 -2.38 -7.34
CA TYR A 40 -17.37 -2.64 -6.73
C TYR A 40 -17.48 -3.81 -5.75
N HIS A 41 -16.82 -4.91 -6.09
CA HIS A 41 -16.71 -6.07 -5.21
C HIS A 41 -15.48 -5.93 -4.30
N TYR A 42 -15.68 -5.90 -2.98
CA TYR A 42 -14.60 -5.62 -2.04
C TYR A 42 -13.94 -6.92 -1.55
N GLU A 43 -12.79 -7.27 -2.13
CA GLU A 43 -11.96 -8.41 -1.73
C GLU A 43 -10.52 -7.98 -1.38
N PRO A 44 -10.30 -7.33 -0.23
CA PRO A 44 -8.99 -6.77 0.12
C PRO A 44 -7.89 -7.84 0.26
N GLU A 45 -8.25 -9.09 0.55
CA GLU A 45 -7.28 -10.17 0.68
C GLU A 45 -6.83 -10.78 -0.65
N LYS A 46 -7.53 -10.48 -1.75
CA LYS A 46 -7.18 -10.95 -3.09
C LYS A 46 -6.65 -9.84 -3.98
N ASN A 47 -7.19 -8.63 -3.81
CA ASN A 47 -6.83 -7.48 -4.62
C ASN A 47 -5.59 -6.78 -4.05
N ALA A 48 -4.64 -6.46 -4.92
CA ALA A 48 -3.49 -5.67 -4.55
C ALA A 48 -3.91 -4.25 -4.16
N SER A 49 -3.29 -3.74 -3.11
CA SER A 49 -3.45 -2.39 -2.59
C SER A 49 -2.26 -1.56 -3.03
N SER A 50 -2.53 -0.42 -3.67
CA SER A 50 -1.51 0.55 -4.09
C SER A 50 -0.82 1.26 -2.92
N LEU A 51 -1.25 1.00 -1.69
CA LEU A 51 -0.65 1.54 -0.47
C LEU A 51 0.70 0.92 -0.14
N PHE A 52 1.01 -0.26 -0.68
CA PHE A 52 2.29 -0.95 -0.47
C PHE A 52 3.38 -0.42 -1.42
N LYS A 53 4.53 -0.09 -0.85
CA LYS A 53 5.75 0.31 -1.57
C LYS A 53 6.87 -0.65 -1.19
N TYR A 54 7.35 -1.43 -2.15
CA TYR A 54 8.33 -2.51 -1.96
C TYR A 54 9.18 -2.67 -3.21
N ASN A 55 10.27 -3.44 -3.12
CA ASN A 55 11.05 -3.78 -4.31
C ASN A 55 10.26 -4.80 -5.15
N GLN A 56 9.71 -4.34 -6.27
CA GLN A 56 8.88 -5.16 -7.17
C GLN A 56 9.67 -6.30 -7.84
N LEU A 57 10.99 -6.18 -7.97
CA LEU A 57 11.83 -7.29 -8.45
C LEU A 57 12.05 -8.34 -7.36
N GLY A 58 12.06 -7.92 -6.09
CA GLY A 58 12.28 -8.77 -4.94
C GLY A 58 13.48 -8.39 -4.08
N TYR A 59 13.81 -9.28 -3.15
CA TYR A 59 14.86 -9.10 -2.16
C TYR A 59 15.83 -10.29 -2.22
N MET A 60 17.11 -10.07 -1.89
CA MET A 60 18.04 -11.18 -1.73
C MET A 60 17.79 -11.86 -0.37
N PRO A 61 17.76 -13.21 -0.26
CA PRO A 61 17.42 -13.87 1.00
C PRO A 61 18.32 -13.45 2.17
N GLN A 62 19.61 -13.32 1.87
CA GLN A 62 20.67 -12.93 2.81
C GLN A 62 20.88 -11.42 2.95
N ALA A 63 20.03 -10.60 2.33
CA ALA A 63 20.08 -9.16 2.56
C ALA A 63 19.80 -8.88 4.04
N GLY A 64 20.75 -8.17 4.68
CA GLY A 64 20.63 -7.78 6.09
C GLY A 64 19.51 -6.78 6.38
N ARG A 65 18.88 -6.22 5.33
CA ARG A 65 17.77 -5.28 5.40
C ARG A 65 16.76 -5.57 4.31
N LYS A 66 15.51 -5.81 4.69
CA LYS A 66 14.38 -6.01 3.79
C LYS A 66 13.17 -5.30 4.38
N TYR A 67 12.84 -4.17 3.76
CA TYR A 67 11.75 -3.30 4.17
C TYR A 67 10.73 -3.17 3.05
N ALA A 68 9.47 -3.06 3.43
CA ALA A 68 8.43 -2.45 2.63
C ALA A 68 7.85 -1.27 3.41
N TYR A 69 7.17 -0.38 2.71
CA TYR A 69 6.54 0.79 3.30
C TYR A 69 5.05 0.82 2.98
N LEU A 70 4.29 1.43 3.87
CA LEU A 70 2.87 1.66 3.73
C LEU A 70 2.56 3.16 3.88
N GLY A 71 1.74 3.68 3.00
CA GLY A 71 1.32 5.08 3.01
C GLY A 71 0.74 5.49 1.67
N ALA A 72 0.05 6.62 1.62
CA ALA A 72 -0.35 7.26 0.38
C ALA A 72 -0.63 8.76 0.59
N TRP A 73 -0.40 9.54 -0.46
CA TRP A 73 -0.98 10.87 -0.61
C TRP A 73 -2.36 10.76 -1.28
N LEU A 74 -3.41 11.22 -0.59
CA LEU A 74 -4.80 11.08 -1.02
C LEU A 74 -5.31 12.30 -1.82
N GLY A 75 -4.40 13.07 -2.42
CA GLY A 75 -4.73 14.32 -3.10
C GLY A 75 -5.16 15.39 -2.10
N ASP A 76 -6.32 16.00 -2.33
CA ASP A 76 -6.85 17.09 -1.48
C ASP A 76 -7.19 16.63 -0.04
N ALA A 77 -7.30 15.32 0.19
CA ALA A 77 -7.51 14.76 1.51
C ALA A 77 -6.21 14.66 2.35
N GLY A 78 -5.05 14.97 1.76
CA GLY A 78 -3.76 14.95 2.46
C GLY A 78 -3.17 13.54 2.63
N PRO A 79 -2.27 13.33 3.60
CA PRO A 79 -1.71 12.01 3.85
C PRO A 79 -2.79 11.04 4.34
N LEU A 80 -2.69 9.77 3.95
CA LEU A 80 -3.45 8.70 4.57
C LEU A 80 -3.05 8.60 6.06
N PRO A 81 -3.99 8.74 7.02
CA PRO A 81 -3.66 8.62 8.43
C PRO A 81 -3.19 7.20 8.76
N MET A 82 -1.95 7.06 9.22
CA MET A 82 -1.37 5.73 9.49
C MET A 82 -1.51 5.29 10.95
N LYS A 83 -1.87 6.22 11.85
CA LYS A 83 -1.95 5.99 13.30
C LYS A 83 -2.77 4.74 13.68
N GLU A 84 -3.86 4.46 12.97
CA GLU A 84 -4.73 3.32 13.27
C GLU A 84 -4.11 1.97 12.88
N PHE A 85 -3.05 1.95 12.08
CA PHE A 85 -2.36 0.73 11.64
C PHE A 85 -1.07 0.48 12.41
N LEU A 86 -0.45 1.51 13.01
CA LEU A 86 0.76 1.36 13.79
C LEU A 86 0.54 0.38 14.97
N GLY A 87 1.52 -0.48 15.22
CA GLY A 87 1.47 -1.50 16.25
C GLY A 87 0.63 -2.75 15.89
N LYS A 88 -0.10 -2.72 14.76
CA LYS A 88 -0.82 -3.90 14.26
C LYS A 88 0.13 -4.85 13.53
N PRO A 89 -0.21 -6.15 13.42
CA PRO A 89 0.61 -7.07 12.66
C PRO A 89 0.54 -6.80 11.16
N PHE A 90 1.67 -7.00 10.49
CA PHE A 90 1.71 -7.32 9.07
C PHE A 90 2.15 -8.78 8.91
N GLU A 91 1.79 -9.35 7.77
CA GLU A 91 2.09 -10.74 7.43
C GLU A 91 2.84 -10.80 6.11
N LEU A 92 3.79 -11.73 6.03
CA LEU A 92 4.36 -12.20 4.78
C LEU A 92 3.75 -13.58 4.51
N CYS A 93 3.08 -13.70 3.37
CA CYS A 93 2.36 -14.89 2.99
C CYS A 93 3.03 -15.54 1.79
N ASP A 94 3.17 -16.86 1.83
CA ASP A 94 3.57 -17.66 0.66
C ASP A 94 2.51 -17.53 -0.43
N GLU A 95 2.93 -17.22 -1.65
CA GLU A 95 1.98 -16.93 -2.73
C GLU A 95 1.18 -18.18 -3.15
N ALA A 96 1.83 -19.34 -3.22
CA ALA A 96 1.21 -20.56 -3.73
C ALA A 96 0.16 -21.12 -2.76
N THR A 97 0.44 -21.05 -1.45
CA THR A 97 -0.40 -21.64 -0.41
C THR A 97 -1.27 -20.63 0.33
N GLY A 98 -0.95 -19.33 0.23
CA GLY A 98 -1.57 -18.27 1.02
C GLY A 98 -1.23 -18.33 2.52
N LYS A 99 -0.33 -19.23 2.93
CA LYS A 99 0.03 -19.43 4.33
C LYS A 99 0.91 -18.29 4.82
N VAL A 100 0.62 -17.78 6.01
CA VAL A 100 1.51 -16.84 6.72
C VAL A 100 2.80 -17.57 7.10
N VAL A 101 3.93 -17.10 6.58
CA VAL A 101 5.26 -17.67 6.83
C VAL A 101 6.13 -16.79 7.71
N PHE A 102 5.77 -15.52 7.84
CA PHE A 102 6.39 -14.56 8.75
C PHE A 102 5.38 -13.50 9.15
N SER A 103 5.52 -12.94 10.34
CA SER A 103 4.75 -11.79 10.81
C SER A 103 5.68 -10.81 11.50
N GLY A 104 5.39 -9.53 11.34
CA GLY A 104 6.05 -8.45 12.05
C GLY A 104 5.03 -7.39 12.46
N THR A 105 5.53 -6.25 12.94
CA THR A 105 4.69 -5.13 13.38
C THR A 105 4.80 -3.99 12.37
N VAL A 106 3.67 -3.33 12.11
CA VAL A 106 3.65 -2.07 11.36
C VAL A 106 4.20 -0.97 12.26
N GLU A 107 5.39 -0.47 11.96
CA GLU A 107 6.08 0.54 12.77
C GLU A 107 6.09 1.90 12.06
N PRO A 108 6.11 3.04 12.78
CA PRO A 108 6.25 4.33 12.13
C PRO A 108 7.61 4.44 11.45
N ARG A 109 7.64 4.98 10.22
CA ARG A 109 8.89 5.42 9.61
C ARG A 109 9.29 6.77 10.19
N ILE A 110 10.54 7.18 9.97
CA ILE A 110 10.97 8.55 10.30
C ILE A 110 9.98 9.58 9.71
N PRO A 111 9.70 10.68 10.42
CA PRO A 111 8.84 11.73 9.91
C PRO A 111 9.32 12.25 8.55
N ASP A 112 8.38 12.60 7.67
CA ASP A 112 8.69 13.14 6.36
C ASP A 112 9.52 14.42 6.51
N PRO A 113 10.74 14.47 5.93
CA PRO A 113 11.57 15.67 6.05
C PRO A 113 10.91 16.84 5.33
N VAL A 114 11.06 18.02 5.92
CA VAL A 114 10.48 19.26 5.40
C VAL A 114 11.61 20.20 4.97
N SER A 115 11.48 20.80 3.78
CA SER A 115 12.42 21.81 3.29
C SER A 115 12.40 23.07 4.16
N LYS A 116 13.37 23.98 3.96
CA LYS A 116 13.40 25.27 4.68
C LYS A 116 12.17 26.13 4.39
N GLU A 117 11.56 25.94 3.22
CA GLU A 117 10.36 26.62 2.74
C GLU A 117 9.07 25.95 3.22
N GLY A 118 9.15 24.91 4.06
CA GLY A 118 7.99 24.22 4.61
C GLY A 118 7.40 23.15 3.68
N VAL A 119 8.11 22.74 2.64
CA VAL A 119 7.60 21.75 1.67
C VAL A 119 7.95 20.33 2.13
N PRO A 120 6.96 19.45 2.33
CA PRO A 120 7.22 18.05 2.67
C PRO A 120 7.85 17.30 1.49
N PHE A 121 8.72 16.33 1.77
CA PHE A 121 9.42 15.58 0.72
C PHE A 121 8.50 14.60 0.00
N THR A 122 7.69 13.83 0.74
CA THR A 122 6.70 12.92 0.17
C THR A 122 5.27 13.41 0.38
N GLY A 123 5.04 14.17 1.46
CA GLY A 123 3.69 14.53 1.91
C GLY A 123 2.96 13.40 2.63
N GLU A 124 3.57 12.21 2.78
CA GLU A 124 2.91 11.03 3.34
C GLU A 124 3.23 10.79 4.83
N GLU A 125 2.27 10.26 5.56
CA GLU A 125 2.56 9.48 6.77
C GLU A 125 2.99 8.08 6.34
N THR A 126 4.26 7.72 6.59
CA THR A 126 4.80 6.43 6.15
C THR A 126 4.99 5.49 7.34
N ALA A 127 4.56 4.25 7.18
CA ALA A 127 4.91 3.13 8.06
C ALA A 127 5.90 2.19 7.38
N GLU A 128 6.67 1.45 8.18
CA GLU A 128 7.69 0.49 7.78
C GLU A 128 7.28 -0.93 8.18
N LEU A 129 7.53 -1.87 7.28
CA LEU A 129 7.35 -3.31 7.46
C LEU A 129 8.73 -3.98 7.36
N ASP A 130 9.33 -4.33 8.49
CA ASP A 130 10.64 -5.00 8.53
C ASP A 130 10.51 -6.51 8.58
N PHE A 131 10.87 -7.17 7.48
CA PHE A 131 10.94 -8.63 7.35
C PHE A 131 12.37 -9.12 7.10
N SER A 132 13.38 -8.35 7.53
CA SER A 132 14.80 -8.67 7.36
C SER A 132 15.19 -10.03 7.94
N LYS A 133 14.49 -10.48 8.99
CA LYS A 133 14.71 -11.77 9.66
C LYS A 133 14.25 -12.98 8.85
N PHE A 134 13.45 -12.79 7.81
CA PHE A 134 13.01 -13.88 6.93
C PHE A 134 14.01 -14.09 5.79
N SER A 135 14.38 -15.32 5.47
CA SER A 135 15.43 -15.62 4.49
C SER A 135 15.17 -16.88 3.66
N THR A 136 13.96 -17.43 3.72
CA THR A 136 13.58 -18.56 2.87
C THR A 136 13.28 -18.05 1.47
N PRO A 137 13.95 -18.55 0.43
CA PRO A 137 13.67 -18.15 -0.94
C PRO A 137 12.27 -18.60 -1.40
N GLY A 138 11.61 -17.80 -2.25
CA GLY A 138 10.28 -18.09 -2.77
C GLY A 138 9.58 -16.87 -3.35
N THR A 139 8.28 -16.99 -3.60
CA THR A 139 7.43 -15.85 -3.98
C THR A 139 6.40 -15.59 -2.91
N TYR A 140 6.30 -14.33 -2.51
CA TYR A 140 5.54 -13.92 -1.34
C TYR A 140 4.75 -12.65 -1.62
N PHE A 141 3.71 -12.39 -0.83
CA PHE A 141 3.06 -11.10 -0.76
C PHE A 141 2.96 -10.63 0.69
N LEU A 142 2.95 -9.32 0.89
CA LEU A 142 2.70 -8.70 2.19
C LEU A 142 1.20 -8.48 2.37
N ARG A 143 0.69 -8.63 3.60
CA ARG A 143 -0.71 -8.36 3.95
C ARG A 143 -0.81 -7.57 5.24
N VAL A 144 -1.72 -6.60 5.27
CA VAL A 144 -2.15 -5.91 6.48
C VAL A 144 -3.67 -5.86 6.52
N ALA A 145 -4.26 -6.35 7.61
CA ALA A 145 -5.70 -6.37 7.79
C ALA A 145 -6.29 -4.95 7.69
N GLY A 146 -7.32 -4.78 6.86
CA GLY A 146 -7.94 -3.49 6.59
C GLY A 146 -7.25 -2.63 5.53
N ILE A 147 -6.03 -3.00 5.08
CA ILE A 147 -5.31 -2.35 3.96
C ILE A 147 -5.34 -3.22 2.71
N GLY A 148 -5.25 -4.53 2.88
CA GLY A 148 -5.19 -5.51 1.79
C GLY A 148 -3.80 -6.11 1.65
N ARG A 149 -3.38 -6.43 0.43
CA ARG A 149 -2.08 -7.06 0.15
C ARG A 149 -1.23 -6.34 -0.91
N SER A 150 0.07 -6.59 -0.95
CA SER A 150 0.92 -6.22 -2.08
C SER A 150 0.68 -7.12 -3.29
N GLU A 151 1.25 -6.76 -4.45
CA GLU A 151 1.50 -7.78 -5.48
C GLU A 151 2.60 -8.75 -4.99
N PRO A 152 2.67 -9.94 -5.57
CA PRO A 152 3.72 -10.88 -5.27
C PRO A 152 5.11 -10.36 -5.67
N PHE A 153 6.11 -10.71 -4.88
CA PHE A 153 7.53 -10.42 -5.13
C PHE A 153 8.41 -11.59 -4.73
N ARG A 154 9.62 -11.63 -5.28
CA ARG A 154 10.59 -12.70 -4.98
C ARG A 154 11.40 -12.39 -3.73
N LEU A 155 11.72 -13.43 -2.98
CA LEU A 155 12.73 -13.40 -1.94
C LEU A 155 13.72 -14.54 -2.15
#